data_AF-A0A0F4VN88-F1
#
_entry.id   AF-A0A0F4VN88-F1
#
_cell.length_a   1.000
_cell.length_b   1.000
_cell.length_c   1.000
_cell.angle_alpha   90.00
_cell.angle_beta   90.00
_cell.angle_gamma   90.00
#
_symmetry.space_group_name_H-M   'P 1'
#
loop_
_entity.id
_entity.type
_entity.pdbx_description
1 polymer ?
#
loop_
_entity_poly.entity_id
_entity_poly.type
_entity_poly.pdbx_seq_one_letter_code
_entity_poly.pdbx_strand_id
1 'polypeptide(L)'
;MNAFQFSLWFTYKAKKAGIKKSAHGVRKLSATISAEAGTTTHELMAGYGWKTVSQAEVYTKGADRVRLGIKNYRLIASKIRC
;
A
#
# COMPACT_ATOMS: atom_id res chain seq x y z
N MET A 1 -20.44 -12.63 13.67
CA MET A 1 -19.96 -12.97 12.32
C MET A 1 -18.45 -13.14 12.38
N ASN A 2 -17.91 -14.30 12.00
CA ASN A 2 -16.45 -14.57 12.00
C ASN A 2 -15.79 -14.17 10.66
N ALA A 3 -14.46 -14.27 10.57
CA ALA A 3 -13.69 -13.87 9.40
C ALA A 3 -14.10 -14.61 8.11
N PHE A 4 -14.44 -15.89 8.23
CA PHE A 4 -14.92 -16.70 7.11
C PHE A 4 -16.30 -16.25 6.62
N GLN A 5 -17.24 -16.06 7.54
CA GLN A 5 -18.59 -15.56 7.24
C GLN A 5 -18.54 -14.17 6.59
N PHE A 6 -17.68 -13.28 7.08
CA PHE A 6 -17.47 -11.97 6.46
C PHE A 6 -16.96 -12.09 5.02
N SER A 7 -15.99 -12.98 4.78
CA SER A 7 -15.40 -13.18 3.46
C SER A 7 -16.44 -13.70 2.44
N LEU A 8 -17.32 -14.61 2.88
CA LEU A 8 -18.44 -15.10 2.06
C LEU A 8 -19.46 -14.00 1.76
N TRP A 9 -19.88 -13.26 2.79
CA TRP A 9 -20.82 -12.15 2.65
C TRP A 9 -20.28 -11.09 1.68
N PHE A 10 -19.02 -10.67 1.85
CA PHE A 10 -18.40 -9.68 0.99
C PHE A 10 -18.32 -10.16 -0.46
N THR A 11 -17.90 -11.41 -0.67
CA THR A 11 -17.80 -12.01 -2.01
C THR A 11 -19.16 -12.08 -2.68
N TYR A 12 -20.23 -12.43 -1.95
CA TYR A 12 -21.59 -12.44 -2.46
C TYR A 12 -22.04 -11.04 -2.88
N LYS A 13 -21.79 -10.02 -2.04
CA LYS A 13 -22.12 -8.62 -2.37
C LYS A 13 -21.34 -8.10 -3.57
N ALA A 14 -20.03 -8.40 -3.65
CA ALA A 14 -19.19 -8.03 -4.79
C ALA A 14 -19.71 -8.66 -6.09
N LYS A 15 -20.06 -9.96 -6.08
CA LYS A 15 -20.65 -10.64 -7.24
C LYS A 15 -21.98 -10.00 -7.66
N LYS A 16 -22.85 -9.64 -6.70
CA LYS A 16 -24.12 -8.96 -7.00
C LYS A 16 -23.90 -7.59 -7.67
N ALA A 17 -22.79 -6.93 -7.37
CA ALA A 17 -22.37 -5.68 -8.02
C ALA A 17 -21.60 -5.90 -9.34
N GLY A 18 -21.48 -7.14 -9.84
CA GLY A 18 -20.72 -7.46 -11.06
C GLY A 18 -19.20 -7.50 -10.87
N ILE A 19 -18.70 -7.44 -9.64
CA ILE A 19 -17.27 -7.35 -9.32
C ILE A 19 -16.75 -8.70 -8.81
N LYS A 20 -15.70 -9.23 -9.44
CA LYS A 20 -15.01 -10.47 -9.02
C LYS A 20 -13.79 -10.18 -8.13
N LYS A 21 -14.01 -9.64 -6.92
CA LYS A 21 -12.94 -9.30 -5.95
C LYS A 21 -13.29 -9.73 -4.52
N SER A 22 -12.27 -9.89 -3.69
CA SER A 22 -12.40 -10.27 -2.27
C SER A 22 -12.08 -9.10 -1.33
N ALA A 23 -12.55 -9.18 -0.07
CA ALA A 23 -12.27 -8.17 0.94
C ALA A 23 -10.76 -7.99 1.19
N HIS A 24 -10.03 -9.10 1.25
CA HIS A 24 -8.57 -9.06 1.37
C HIS A 24 -7.92 -8.39 0.15
N GLY A 25 -8.44 -8.62 -1.07
CA GLY A 25 -7.98 -7.94 -2.27
C GLY A 25 -8.19 -6.43 -2.22
N VAL A 26 -9.32 -5.96 -1.69
CA VAL A 26 -9.60 -4.53 -1.50
C VAL A 26 -8.61 -3.90 -0.50
N ARG A 27 -8.26 -4.61 0.57
CA ARG A 27 -7.23 -4.16 1.51
C ARG A 27 -5.85 -4.06 0.85
N LYS A 28 -5.47 -4.98 -0.04
CA LYS A 28 -4.22 -4.86 -0.80
C LYS A 28 -4.24 -3.65 -1.72
N LEU A 29 -5.37 -3.42 -2.41
CA LEU A 29 -5.55 -2.26 -3.27
C LEU A 29 -5.39 -0.95 -2.51
N SER A 30 -6.01 -0.82 -1.33
CA SER A 30 -5.87 0.40 -0.52
C SER A 30 -4.42 0.64 -0.08
N ALA A 31 -3.67 -0.44 0.23
CA ALA A 31 -2.25 -0.34 0.56
C ALA A 31 -1.40 0.09 -0.64
N THR A 32 -1.69 -0.45 -1.84
CA THR A 32 -1.03 -0.02 -3.08
C THR A 32 -1.27 1.47 -3.32
N ILE A 33 -2.52 1.94 -3.25
CA ILE A 33 -2.86 3.36 -3.43
C ILE A 33 -2.13 4.24 -2.41
N SER A 34 -2.09 3.81 -1.14
CA SER A 34 -1.39 4.54 -0.08
C SER A 34 0.12 4.63 -0.36
N ALA A 35 0.75 3.54 -0.79
CA ALA A 35 2.17 3.54 -1.15
C ALA A 35 2.46 4.43 -2.37
N GLU A 36 1.61 4.36 -3.41
CA GLU A 36 1.73 5.20 -4.61
C GLU A 36 1.54 6.70 -4.30
N ALA A 37 0.71 7.04 -3.32
CA ALA A 37 0.57 8.40 -2.81
C ALA A 37 1.80 8.91 -2.04
N GLY A 38 2.81 8.06 -1.83
CA GLY A 38 4.09 8.43 -1.21
C GLY A 38 4.18 8.16 0.29
N THR A 39 3.22 7.42 0.84
CA THR A 39 3.25 6.95 2.23
C THR A 39 4.45 6.01 2.43
N THR A 40 5.20 6.21 3.51
CA THR A 40 6.39 5.43 3.85
C THR A 40 6.03 4.04 4.37
N THR A 41 6.99 3.12 4.33
CA THR A 41 6.85 1.75 4.85
C THR A 41 6.35 1.71 6.30
N HIS A 42 6.86 2.58 7.17
CA HIS A 42 6.45 2.62 8.59
C HIS A 42 5.05 3.22 8.79
N GLU A 43 4.66 4.21 7.99
CA GLU A 43 3.29 4.73 8.01
C GLU A 43 2.29 3.67 7.54
N LEU A 44 2.63 2.88 6.50
CA LEU A 44 1.82 1.73 6.11
C LEU A 44 1.76 0.67 7.23
N MET A 45 2.88 0.39 7.91
CA MET A 45 2.87 -0.54 9.06
C MET A 45 1.91 -0.08 10.15
N ALA A 46 1.93 1.21 10.49
CA ALA A 46 1.02 1.78 11.49
C ALA A 46 -0.44 1.71 11.04
N GLY A 47 -0.75 2.12 9.80
CA GLY A 47 -2.12 2.16 9.29
C GLY A 47 -2.74 0.77 9.07
N TYR A 48 -1.93 -0.21 8.68
CA TYR A 48 -2.40 -1.57 8.41
C TYR A 48 -2.12 -2.55 9.57
N GLY A 49 -1.40 -2.14 10.62
CA GLY A 49 -1.06 -3.02 11.73
C GLY A 49 -0.10 -4.15 11.33
N TRP A 50 0.75 -3.92 10.34
CA TRP A 50 1.78 -4.89 9.96
C TRP A 50 2.94 -4.86 10.95
N LYS A 51 3.37 -6.05 11.35
CA LYS A 51 4.44 -6.21 12.36
C LYS A 51 5.82 -6.25 11.73
N THR A 52 5.90 -6.66 10.46
CA THR A 52 7.18 -6.77 9.76
C THR A 52 7.26 -5.77 8.63
N VAL A 53 8.44 -5.18 8.49
CA VAL A 53 8.77 -4.24 7.39
C VAL A 53 8.56 -4.92 6.04
N SER A 54 8.91 -6.21 5.93
CA SER A 54 8.75 -7.01 4.72
C SER A 54 7.31 -7.06 4.19
N GLN A 55 6.28 -6.97 5.05
CA GLN A 55 4.88 -6.94 4.61
C GLN A 55 4.52 -5.62 3.95
N ALA A 56 5.02 -4.51 4.48
CA ALA A 56 4.77 -3.18 3.98
C ALA A 56 5.60 -2.88 2.71
N GLU A 57 6.83 -3.38 2.65
CA GLU A 57 7.74 -3.22 1.51
C GLU A 57 7.21 -3.82 0.21
N VAL A 58 6.32 -4.82 0.28
CA VAL A 58 5.62 -5.36 -0.91
C VAL A 58 4.95 -4.24 -1.71
N TYR A 59 4.47 -3.19 -1.04
CA TYR A 59 3.75 -2.09 -1.67
C TYR A 59 4.67 -0.89 -1.93
N THR A 60 5.59 -0.58 -1.03
CA THR A 60 6.40 0.64 -1.10
C THR A 60 7.64 0.51 -1.97
N LYS A 61 8.27 -0.67 -2.07
CA LYS A 61 9.59 -0.85 -2.72
C LYS A 61 9.64 -0.34 -4.17
N GLY A 62 8.58 -0.56 -4.93
CA GLY A 62 8.46 -0.08 -6.31
C GLY A 62 8.27 1.44 -6.38
N ALA A 63 7.28 1.96 -5.65
CA ALA A 63 6.94 3.39 -5.62
C ALA A 63 8.10 4.24 -5.06
N ASP A 64 8.77 3.76 -4.02
CA ASP A 64 9.83 4.46 -3.32
C ASP A 64 11.11 4.53 -4.14
N ARG A 65 11.46 3.52 -4.93
CA ARG A 65 12.70 3.53 -5.73
C ARG A 65 12.77 4.75 -6.64
N VAL A 66 11.69 5.07 -7.33
CA VAL A 66 11.64 6.22 -8.26
C VAL A 66 11.58 7.53 -7.46
N ARG A 67 10.65 7.62 -6.51
CA ARG A 67 10.37 8.84 -5.74
C ARG A 67 11.57 9.27 -4.89
N LEU A 68 12.15 8.34 -4.13
CA LEU A 68 13.30 8.61 -3.26
C LEU A 68 14.55 8.91 -4.08
N GLY A 69 14.73 8.26 -5.23
CA GLY A 69 15.83 8.57 -6.15
C GLY A 69 15.80 10.04 -6.60
N ILE A 70 14.67 10.50 -7.11
CA ILE A 70 14.48 11.90 -7.53
C ILE A 70 14.70 12.85 -6.36
N LYS A 71 14.12 12.55 -5.18
CA LYS A 71 14.27 13.36 -3.98
C LYS A 71 15.73 13.49 -3.56
N ASN A 72 16.48 12.39 -3.58
CA ASN A 72 17.89 12.35 -3.21
C ASN A 72 18.75 13.21 -4.14
N TYR A 73 18.61 13.07 -5.46
CA TYR A 73 19.39 13.88 -6.40
C TYR A 73 19.06 15.37 -6.32
N ARG A 74 17.79 15.74 -6.08
CA ARG A 74 17.41 17.15 -5.82
C ARG A 74 18.10 17.71 -4.58
N LEU A 75 18.18 16.92 -3.50
CA LEU A 75 18.88 17.29 -2.27
C LEU A 75 20.37 17.48 -2.49
N ILE A 76 21.01 16.58 -3.23
CA ILE A 76 22.44 16.71 -3.56
C ILE A 76 22.69 17.97 -4.40
N ALA A 77 21.89 18.19 -5.45
CA ALA A 77 22.02 19.35 -6.33
C ALA A 77 21.83 20.69 -5.59
N SER A 78 20.96 20.76 -4.58
CA SER A 78 20.78 21.98 -3.78
C SER A 78 21.94 22.27 -2.83
N LYS A 79 22.75 21.25 -2.49
CA LYS A 79 23.91 21.39 -1.60
C LYS A 79 25.23 21.64 -2.34
N ILE A 80 25.32 21.24 -3.61
CA ILE A 80 26.53 21.42 -4.44
C ILE A 80 26.61 22.82 -5.08
N ARG A 81 25.48 23.52 -5.26
CA ARG A 81 25.51 24.90 -5.76
C ARG A 81 26.02 25.86 -4.68
N CYS A 82 27.34 26.10 -4.71
CA CYS A 82 27.97 27.34 -4.28
C CYS A 82 27.71 28.44 -5.31
#